data_AF-A0A7X7TPL1-F1
#
_entry.id   AF-A0A7X7TPL1-F1
#
_cell.length_a   1.000
_cell.length_b   1.000
_cell.length_c   1.000
_cell.angle_alpha   90.00
_cell.angle_beta   90.00
_cell.angle_gamma   90.00
#
_symmetry.space_group_name_H-M   'P 1'
#
loop_
_entity.id
_entity.type
_entity.pdbx_description
1 polymer ?
#
loop_
_entity_poly.entity_id
_entity_poly.type
_entity_poly.pdbx_seq_one_letter_code
_entity_poly.pdbx_strand_id
1 'polypeptide(L)'
;SGARDFPYRIIGSDISPKAVAVAEKNIRNAGLKNYIDLEVKSIQQYTKAPQPPGVLMTNPPYGERIKVDDIEELYATIGERLKHVFIGYRAYILSYKKECFDKIGLKAGKRFPLFNGQLECEMREYEIFSGKRKEQKKKYIHKSKNDKAFGKKINPKR
;
A
#
# COMPACT_ATOMS: atom_id res chain seq x y z
N SER A 1 -27.54 6.09 -11.35
CA SER A 1 -26.55 5.23 -10.66
C SER A 1 -25.85 6.06 -9.59
N GLY A 2 -25.74 5.58 -8.35
CA GLY A 2 -25.08 6.32 -7.24
C GLY A 2 -23.54 6.24 -7.27
N ALA A 3 -22.96 6.06 -8.45
CA ALA A 3 -21.51 5.96 -8.61
C ALA A 3 -20.91 7.35 -8.39
N ARG A 4 -19.93 7.44 -7.48
CA ARG A 4 -19.16 8.66 -7.26
C ARG A 4 -18.05 8.73 -8.30
N ASP A 5 -17.75 9.94 -8.77
CA ASP A 5 -16.60 10.15 -9.64
C ASP A 5 -15.30 9.73 -8.94
N PHE A 6 -14.45 9.02 -9.68
CA PHE A 6 -13.13 8.58 -9.23
C PHE A 6 -12.06 9.23 -10.12
N PRO A 7 -11.57 10.43 -9.75
CA PRO A 7 -10.63 11.19 -10.57
C PRO A 7 -9.17 10.72 -10.43
N TYR A 8 -8.93 9.54 -9.84
CA TYR A 8 -7.59 9.03 -9.55
C TYR A 8 -7.20 7.93 -10.53
N ARG A 9 -5.89 7.78 -10.73
CA ARG A 9 -5.31 6.66 -11.49
C ARG A 9 -4.91 5.54 -10.55
N ILE A 10 -5.12 4.30 -10.99
CA ILE A 10 -4.61 3.09 -10.34
C ILE A 10 -3.37 2.66 -11.12
N ILE A 11 -2.30 2.34 -10.41
CA ILE A 11 -1.05 1.88 -11.02
C ILE A 11 -0.78 0.47 -10.52
N GLY A 12 -0.47 -0.43 -11.43
CA GLY A 12 -0.07 -1.80 -11.11
C GLY A 12 1.24 -2.15 -11.79
N SER A 13 2.02 -3.03 -11.18
CA SER A 13 3.21 -3.57 -11.81
C SER A 13 3.50 -4.99 -11.34
N ASP A 14 4.14 -5.76 -12.22
CA ASP A 14 4.64 -7.10 -11.91
C ASP A 14 5.96 -7.34 -12.65
N ILE A 15 6.82 -8.20 -12.10
CA ILE A 15 8.08 -8.59 -12.76
C ILE A 15 7.85 -9.43 -14.01
N SER A 16 6.71 -10.12 -14.09
CA SER A 16 6.39 -11.05 -15.15
C SER A 16 5.69 -10.32 -16.30
N PRO A 17 6.33 -10.20 -17.48
CA PRO A 17 5.67 -9.64 -18.67
C PRO A 17 4.38 -10.39 -19.02
N LYS A 18 4.37 -11.71 -18.78
CA LYS A 18 3.20 -12.56 -18.99
C LYS A 18 2.05 -12.18 -18.05
N ALA A 19 2.32 -11.95 -16.77
CA ALA A 19 1.29 -11.56 -15.81
C ALA A 19 0.69 -10.19 -16.17
N VAL A 20 1.54 -9.22 -16.54
CA VAL A 20 1.10 -7.90 -16.98
C VAL A 20 0.22 -8.00 -18.22
N ALA A 21 0.63 -8.75 -19.25
CA ALA A 21 -0.17 -8.91 -20.47
C ALA A 21 -1.56 -9.53 -20.20
N VAL A 22 -1.63 -10.52 -19.29
CA VAL A 22 -2.91 -11.11 -18.86
C VAL A 22 -3.76 -10.08 -18.11
N ALA A 23 -3.16 -9.33 -17.18
CA ALA A 23 -3.85 -8.29 -16.42
C ALA A 23 -4.40 -7.18 -17.34
N GLU A 24 -3.63 -6.73 -18.33
CA GLU A 24 -4.08 -5.76 -19.31
C GLU A 24 -5.30 -6.26 -20.10
N LYS A 25 -5.30 -7.54 -20.52
CA LYS A 25 -6.46 -8.13 -21.21
C LYS A 25 -7.69 -8.10 -20.31
N ASN A 26 -7.54 -8.44 -19.03
CA ASN A 26 -8.64 -8.42 -18.06
C ASN A 26 -9.16 -6.99 -17.83
N ILE A 27 -8.26 -6.00 -17.70
CA ILE A 27 -8.61 -4.58 -17.55
C ILE A 27 -9.40 -4.08 -18.76
N ARG A 28 -8.96 -4.43 -19.98
CA ARG A 28 -9.68 -4.08 -21.22
C ARG A 28 -11.08 -4.71 -21.25
N ASN A 29 -11.19 -5.99 -20.93
CA ASN A 29 -12.47 -6.70 -20.89
C ASN A 29 -13.43 -6.13 -19.83
N ALA A 30 -12.89 -5.60 -18.73
CA ALA A 30 -13.66 -4.94 -17.68
C ALA A 30 -14.02 -3.47 -18.01
N GLY A 31 -13.56 -2.91 -19.15
CA GLY A 31 -13.78 -1.51 -19.51
C GLY A 31 -12.99 -0.50 -18.67
N LEU A 32 -11.94 -0.94 -17.97
CA LEU A 32 -11.20 -0.12 -16.98
C LEU A 32 -9.90 0.48 -17.52
N LYS A 33 -9.61 0.33 -18.82
CA LYS A 33 -8.35 0.77 -19.44
C LYS A 33 -8.02 2.25 -19.18
N ASN A 34 -9.04 3.11 -19.07
CA ASN A 34 -8.84 4.54 -18.84
C ASN A 34 -8.54 4.89 -17.38
N TYR A 35 -8.54 3.93 -16.46
CA TYR A 35 -8.33 4.15 -15.03
C TYR A 35 -7.08 3.46 -14.48
N ILE A 36 -6.60 2.40 -15.14
CA ILE A 36 -5.53 1.54 -14.64
C ILE A 36 -4.36 1.52 -15.64
N ASP A 37 -3.21 1.98 -15.19
CA ASP A 37 -1.95 1.90 -15.93
C ASP A 37 -1.10 0.74 -15.37
N LEU A 38 -0.54 -0.10 -16.25
CA LEU A 38 0.30 -1.24 -15.88
C LEU A 38 1.72 -1.10 -16.41
N GLU A 39 2.71 -1.57 -15.64
CA GLU A 39 4.12 -1.58 -16.02
C GLU A 39 4.77 -2.95 -15.70
N VAL A 40 5.62 -3.47 -16.58
CA VAL A 40 6.48 -4.62 -16.25
C VAL A 40 7.64 -4.12 -15.40
N LYS A 41 7.51 -4.26 -14.09
CA LYS A 41 8.42 -3.65 -13.12
C LYS A 41 8.33 -4.33 -11.76
N SER A 42 9.49 -4.60 -11.17
CA SER A 42 9.62 -5.14 -9.83
C SER A 42 9.45 -4.07 -8.76
N ILE A 43 9.08 -4.47 -7.53
CA ILE A 43 9.01 -3.53 -6.42
C ILE A 43 10.39 -2.90 -6.11
N GLN A 44 11.47 -3.65 -6.35
CA GLN A 44 12.86 -3.20 -6.17
C GLN A 44 13.21 -2.01 -7.07
N GLN A 45 12.62 -1.96 -8.27
CA GLN A 45 12.88 -0.90 -9.26
C GLN A 45 12.17 0.42 -8.93
N TYR A 46 11.31 0.48 -7.91
CA TYR A 46 10.74 1.75 -7.47
C TYR A 46 11.80 2.57 -6.72
N THR A 47 12.20 3.69 -7.33
CA THR A 47 13.07 4.71 -6.73
C THR A 47 12.28 5.92 -6.21
N LYS A 48 11.06 6.11 -6.71
CA LYS A 48 10.09 7.13 -6.27
C LYS A 48 8.70 6.51 -6.25
N ALA A 49 7.89 6.87 -5.25
CA ALA A 49 6.48 6.50 -5.23
C ALA A 49 5.72 7.30 -6.30
N PRO A 50 4.71 6.72 -6.98
CA PRO A 50 4.01 7.41 -8.06
C PRO A 50 3.38 8.74 -7.68
N GLN A 51 2.69 8.82 -6.52
CA GLN A 51 2.11 10.05 -5.99
C GLN A 51 1.80 9.90 -4.48
N PRO A 52 2.63 10.45 -3.58
CA PRO A 52 2.30 10.50 -2.15
C PRO A 52 1.33 11.66 -1.84
N PRO A 53 0.38 11.47 -0.90
CA PRO A 53 0.05 10.24 -0.20
C PRO A 53 -0.73 9.27 -1.11
N GLY A 54 -0.60 7.97 -0.85
CA GLY A 54 -1.33 6.95 -1.61
C GLY A 54 -1.59 5.68 -0.83
N VAL A 55 -2.25 4.73 -1.49
CA VAL A 55 -2.45 3.37 -0.98
C VAL A 55 -1.65 2.42 -1.85
N LEU A 56 -0.83 1.59 -1.22
CA LEU A 56 -0.17 0.46 -1.86
C LEU A 56 -0.85 -0.81 -1.38
N MET A 57 -1.23 -1.69 -2.30
CA MET A 57 -1.75 -3.01 -1.98
C MET A 57 -1.01 -4.04 -2.80
N THR A 58 -0.56 -5.12 -2.16
CA THR A 58 0.10 -6.21 -2.87
C THR A 58 -0.20 -7.56 -2.21
N ASN A 59 -0.21 -8.58 -3.05
CA ASN A 59 -0.28 -9.98 -2.68
C ASN A 59 1.02 -10.65 -3.14
N PRO A 60 2.13 -10.51 -2.38
CA PRO A 60 3.41 -11.06 -2.79
C PRO A 60 3.38 -12.59 -2.83
N PRO A 61 4.28 -13.22 -3.58
CA PRO A 61 4.53 -14.65 -3.49
C PRO A 61 4.75 -15.07 -2.04
N TYR A 62 4.16 -16.20 -1.64
CA TYR A 62 4.23 -16.71 -0.26
C TYR A 62 4.73 -18.17 -0.17
N GLY A 63 5.19 -18.74 -1.28
CA GLY A 63 6.02 -19.95 -1.34
C GLY A 63 5.32 -21.20 -1.88
N GLU A 64 3.99 -21.24 -1.92
CA GLU A 64 3.24 -22.38 -2.50
C GLU A 64 2.98 -22.26 -4.01
N ARG A 65 2.93 -21.03 -4.54
CA ARG A 65 2.57 -20.78 -5.95
C ARG A 65 3.77 -20.55 -6.88
N ILE A 66 4.89 -20.06 -6.35
CA ILE A 66 6.10 -19.73 -7.10
C ILE A 66 7.29 -19.99 -6.16
N LYS A 67 8.27 -20.78 -6.61
CA LYS A 67 9.58 -20.91 -5.93
C LYS A 67 10.34 -19.61 -6.19
N VAL A 68 10.21 -18.66 -5.28
CA VAL A 68 11.18 -17.57 -5.16
C VAL A 68 12.31 -18.13 -4.33
N ASP A 69 13.52 -18.16 -4.86
CA ASP A 69 14.68 -18.79 -4.21
C ASP A 69 14.95 -18.17 -2.82
N ASP A 70 14.59 -16.89 -2.62
CA ASP A 70 14.56 -16.27 -1.30
C ASP A 70 13.30 -15.42 -1.09
N ILE A 71 12.26 -16.07 -0.56
CA ILE A 71 11.02 -15.40 -0.18
C ILE A 71 11.23 -14.42 0.97
N GLU A 72 12.15 -14.71 1.89
CA GLU A 72 12.39 -13.85 3.04
C GLU A 72 13.03 -12.54 2.60
N GLU A 73 14.00 -12.60 1.69
CA GLU A 73 14.63 -11.44 1.05
C GLU A 73 13.61 -10.58 0.31
N LEU A 74 12.64 -11.19 -0.38
CA LEU A 74 11.57 -10.42 -1.03
C LEU A 74 10.77 -9.59 -0.02
N TYR A 75 10.35 -10.19 1.10
CA TYR A 75 9.61 -9.45 2.13
C TYR A 75 10.47 -8.40 2.85
N ALA A 76 11.75 -8.68 3.06
CA ALA A 76 12.70 -7.69 3.56
C ALA A 76 12.82 -6.50 2.61
N THR A 77 12.91 -6.78 1.31
CA THR A 77 12.98 -5.75 0.27
C THR A 77 11.70 -4.94 0.16
N ILE A 78 10.52 -5.57 0.30
CA ILE A 78 9.25 -4.85 0.41
C ILE A 78 9.31 -3.88 1.58
N GLY A 79 9.76 -4.31 2.76
CA GLY A 79 9.90 -3.45 3.94
C GLY A 79 10.82 -2.25 3.71
N GLU A 80 11.97 -2.49 3.07
CA GLU A 80 12.95 -1.46 2.72
C GLU A 80 12.36 -0.43 1.73
N ARG A 81 11.77 -0.89 0.63
CA ARG A 81 11.09 -0.01 -0.35
C ARG A 81 9.98 0.78 0.30
N LEU A 82 9.15 0.16 1.13
CA LEU A 82 8.10 0.86 1.87
C LEU A 82 8.69 2.01 2.69
N LYS A 83 9.71 1.73 3.50
CA LYS A 83 10.34 2.72 4.40
C LYS A 83 10.99 3.89 3.66
N HIS A 84 11.65 3.64 2.53
CA HIS A 84 12.50 4.63 1.86
C HIS A 84 11.83 5.32 0.67
N VAL A 85 10.88 4.66 0.00
CA VAL A 85 10.28 5.14 -1.25
C VAL A 85 8.82 5.54 -1.06
N PHE A 86 8.05 4.77 -0.31
CA PHE A 86 6.60 4.97 -0.15
C PHE A 86 6.23 5.76 1.12
N ILE A 87 7.06 6.73 1.52
CA ILE A 87 6.76 7.60 2.66
C ILE A 87 5.43 8.35 2.41
N GLY A 88 4.55 8.33 3.41
CA GLY A 88 3.21 8.93 3.34
C GLY A 88 2.13 7.97 2.82
N TYR A 89 2.49 6.73 2.44
CA TYR A 89 1.52 5.73 2.02
C TYR A 89 0.91 4.94 3.19
N ARG A 90 -0.25 4.35 2.93
CA ARG A 90 -0.75 3.17 3.65
C ARG A 90 -0.52 1.94 2.78
N ALA A 91 0.25 0.99 3.28
CA ALA A 91 0.51 -0.26 2.58
C ALA A 91 -0.31 -1.41 3.17
N TYR A 92 -0.88 -2.25 2.30
CA TYR A 92 -1.63 -3.44 2.65
C TYR A 92 -0.95 -4.65 2.02
N ILE A 93 -0.38 -5.52 2.85
CA ILE A 93 0.39 -6.69 2.41
C ILE A 93 -0.36 -7.94 2.84
N LEU A 94 -0.68 -8.81 1.88
CA LEU A 94 -1.30 -10.12 2.12
C LEU A 94 -0.23 -11.21 2.24
N SER A 95 -0.35 -12.09 3.23
CA SER A 95 0.43 -13.35 3.32
C SER A 95 -0.32 -14.34 4.21
N TYR A 96 0.01 -15.62 4.13
CA TYR A 96 -0.48 -16.66 5.04
C TYR A 96 0.56 -17.10 6.07
N LYS A 97 1.85 -16.79 5.84
CA LYS A 97 2.96 -17.11 6.75
C LYS A 97 3.28 -15.90 7.62
N LYS A 98 3.30 -16.10 8.94
CA LYS A 98 3.57 -15.00 9.89
C LYS A 98 5.01 -14.52 9.78
N GLU A 99 5.93 -15.43 9.48
CA GLU A 99 7.37 -15.24 9.34
C GLU A 99 7.69 -14.23 8.23
N CYS A 100 6.92 -14.25 7.13
CA CYS A 100 7.06 -13.28 6.05
C CYS A 100 6.83 -11.84 6.52
N PHE A 101 5.88 -11.62 7.43
CA PHE A 101 5.63 -10.28 7.96
C PHE A 101 6.73 -9.79 8.90
N ASP A 102 7.42 -10.69 9.58
CA ASP A 102 8.54 -10.33 10.47
C ASP A 102 9.72 -9.79 9.65
N LYS A 103 9.93 -10.33 8.45
CA LYS A 103 10.96 -9.87 7.50
C LYS A 103 10.70 -8.46 6.96
N ILE A 104 9.46 -8.00 6.91
CA ILE A 104 9.14 -6.61 6.51
C ILE A 104 9.81 -5.59 7.46
N GLY A 105 10.07 -5.95 8.72
CA GLY A 105 10.78 -5.06 9.66
C GLY A 105 10.01 -3.78 10.05
N LEU A 106 8.72 -3.71 9.72
CA LEU A 106 7.83 -2.59 10.07
C LEU A 106 6.75 -3.04 11.04
N LYS A 107 6.34 -2.15 11.95
CA LYS A 107 5.25 -2.43 12.87
C LYS A 107 3.90 -2.30 12.16
N ALA A 108 3.20 -3.41 11.99
CA ALA A 108 1.83 -3.42 11.49
C ALA A 108 0.88 -2.60 12.39
N GLY A 109 -0.07 -1.93 11.75
CA GLY A 109 -1.20 -1.25 12.38
C GLY A 109 -2.36 -2.22 12.55
N LYS A 110 -3.26 -2.25 11.56
CA LYS A 110 -4.41 -3.15 11.55
C LYS A 110 -4.04 -4.50 10.94
N ARG A 111 -4.74 -5.55 11.35
CA ARG A 111 -4.63 -6.91 10.80
C ARG A 111 -6.02 -7.39 10.45
N PHE A 112 -6.16 -8.01 9.28
CA PHE A 112 -7.42 -8.50 8.75
C PHE A 112 -7.23 -9.99 8.45
N PRO A 113 -7.78 -10.89 9.27
CA PRO A 113 -7.87 -12.31 8.93
C PRO A 113 -8.77 -12.50 7.70
N LEU A 114 -8.33 -13.33 6.76
CA LEU A 114 -8.97 -13.54 5.45
C LEU A 114 -8.81 -15.00 5.02
N PHE A 115 -9.54 -15.39 3.99
CA PHE A 115 -9.36 -16.67 3.31
C PHE A 115 -9.07 -16.44 1.83
N ASN A 116 -7.98 -17.01 1.31
CA ASN A 116 -7.67 -17.06 -0.11
C ASN A 116 -8.00 -18.45 -0.66
N GLY A 117 -9.29 -18.67 -0.92
CA GLY A 117 -9.83 -20.02 -1.11
C GLY A 117 -9.98 -20.71 0.25
N GLN A 118 -9.40 -21.90 0.40
CA GLN A 118 -9.35 -22.62 1.68
C GLN A 118 -8.15 -22.22 2.55
N LEU A 119 -7.22 -21.42 2.02
CA LEU A 119 -6.02 -21.00 2.74
C LEU A 119 -6.34 -19.84 3.67
N GLU A 120 -6.12 -20.01 4.97
CA GLU A 120 -6.19 -18.91 5.94
C GLU A 120 -5.03 -17.94 5.71
N CYS A 121 -5.35 -16.67 5.48
CA CYS A 121 -4.40 -15.60 5.22
C CYS A 121 -4.62 -14.44 6.19
N GLU A 122 -3.64 -13.55 6.28
CA GLU A 122 -3.77 -12.28 6.98
C GLU A 122 -3.36 -11.15 6.04
N MET A 123 -4.13 -10.06 6.00
CA MET A 123 -3.69 -8.80 5.42
C MET A 123 -3.26 -7.86 6.54
N ARG A 124 -2.05 -7.29 6.45
CA ARG A 124 -1.53 -6.33 7.42
C ARG A 124 -1.45 -4.93 6.81
N GLU A 125 -1.95 -3.94 7.55
CA GLU A 125 -1.81 -2.52 7.22
C GLU A 125 -0.51 -1.96 7.82
N TYR A 126 0.24 -1.19 7.04
CA TYR A 126 1.42 -0.45 7.46
C TYR A 126 1.24 1.03 7.11
N GLU A 127 1.31 1.89 8.13
CA GLU A 127 1.31 3.34 7.96
C GLU A 127 2.76 3.79 7.80
N ILE A 128 3.12 4.32 6.63
CA ILE A 128 4.51 4.66 6.30
C ILE A 128 4.75 6.15 6.53
N PHE A 129 5.71 6.46 7.39
CA PHE A 129 6.06 7.84 7.71
C PHE A 129 7.54 7.99 8.05
N SER A 130 8.05 9.22 7.88
CA SER A 130 9.37 9.61 8.37
C SER A 130 9.35 9.87 9.89
N GLY A 131 10.37 9.38 10.62
CA GLY A 131 10.55 9.63 12.05
C GLY A 131 9.84 8.61 12.97
N LYS A 132 9.80 8.87 14.29
CA LYS A 132 9.17 7.93 15.24
C LYS A 132 7.65 8.18 15.31
N ARG A 133 6.86 7.11 15.42
CA ARG A 133 5.38 7.17 15.50
C ARG A 133 4.85 8.08 16.61
N LYS A 134 5.58 8.14 17.74
CA LYS A 134 5.25 9.01 18.89
C LYS A 134 5.38 10.50 18.55
N GLU A 135 6.35 10.88 17.72
CA GLU A 135 6.59 12.26 17.31
C GLU A 135 5.55 12.73 16.30
N GLN A 136 5.14 11.85 15.38
CA GLN A 136 4.03 12.13 14.47
C GLN A 136 2.68 12.28 15.18
N LYS A 137 2.33 11.38 16.12
CA LYS A 137 1.08 11.55 16.91
C LYS A 137 1.06 12.90 17.64
N LYS A 138 2.19 13.35 18.20
CA LYS A 138 2.31 14.69 18.81
C LYS A 138 2.09 15.80 17.77
N LYS A 139 2.70 15.72 16.58
CA LYS A 139 2.49 16.69 15.49
C LYS A 139 1.02 16.75 15.02
N TYR A 140 0.36 15.62 14.82
CA TYR A 140 -1.06 15.58 14.43
C TYR A 140 -1.99 16.16 15.51
N ILE A 141 -1.74 15.83 16.79
CA ILE A 141 -2.51 16.41 17.90
C ILE A 141 -2.28 17.92 18.01
N HIS A 142 -1.03 18.39 17.84
CA HIS A 142 -0.72 19.82 17.84
C HIS A 142 -1.37 20.56 16.67
N LYS A 143 -1.31 19.99 15.46
CA LYS A 143 -1.93 20.56 14.25
C LYS A 143 -3.46 20.64 14.40
N SER A 144 -4.11 19.57 14.85
CA SER A 144 -5.55 19.54 15.13
C SER A 144 -6.00 20.56 16.18
N LYS A 145 -5.18 20.80 17.22
CA LYS A 145 -5.44 21.86 18.21
C LYS A 145 -5.27 23.26 17.63
N ASN A 146 -4.25 23.48 16.79
CA ASN A 146 -4.04 24.76 16.12
C ASN A 146 -5.14 25.07 15.10
N ASP A 147 -5.56 24.10 14.30
CA ASP A 147 -6.63 24.28 13.31
C ASP A 147 -7.98 24.58 13.99
N LYS A 148 -8.27 23.93 15.13
CA LYS A 148 -9.45 24.27 15.97
C LYS A 148 -9.35 25.65 16.63
N ALA A 149 -8.16 26.06 17.05
CA ALA A 149 -7.93 27.39 17.62
C ALA A 149 -8.04 28.49 16.56
N PHE A 150 -7.59 28.22 15.33
CA PHE A 150 -7.73 29.13 14.19
C PHE A 150 -9.19 29.26 13.77
N GLY A 151 -9.93 28.14 13.62
CA GLY A 151 -11.35 28.13 13.29
C GLY A 151 -12.26 28.84 14.31
N LYS A 152 -11.87 28.88 15.60
CA LYS A 152 -12.57 29.67 16.63
C LYS A 152 -12.34 31.19 16.52
N LYS A 153 -11.23 31.64 15.93
CA LYS A 153 -10.93 33.07 15.76
C LYS A 153 -11.64 33.71 14.54
N ILE A 154 -12.07 32.92 13.56
CA ILE A 154 -12.73 33.43 12.34
C ILE A 154 -14.25 33.55 12.48
N ASN A 155 -14.84 33.25 13.64
CA ASN A 155 -16.27 33.49 13.86
C ASN A 155 -16.55 34.36 15.11
N PRO A 156 -16.15 35.64 15.10
CA PRO A 156 -16.73 36.61 16.01
C PRO A 156 -18.04 37.13 15.40
N LYS A 157 -19.15 36.53 15.84
CA LYS A 157 -20.52 37.10 15.80
C LYS A 157 -21.06 37.59 14.45
N ARG A 158 -22.09 36.90 13.96
CA ARG A 158 -23.34 37.55 13.56
C ARG A 158 -24.46 36.95 14.40
#